data_AF-A0A1G7R215-F1
#
_entry.id   AF-A0A1G7R215-F1
#
_cell.length_a   1.000
_cell.length_b   1.000
_cell.length_c   1.000
_cell.angle_alpha   90.00
_cell.angle_beta   90.00
_cell.angle_gamma   90.00
#
_symmetry.space_group_name_H-M   'P 1'
#
loop_
_entity.id
_entity.type
_entity.pdbx_description
1 polymer ?
#
loop_
_entity_poly.entity_id
_entity_poly.type
_entity_poly.pdbx_seq_one_letter_code
_entity_poly.pdbx_strand_id
1 'polypeptide(L)'
;MRLPQQIAARLRADIHDGTLLPGQLLPSEFQLVERYGVCRHTARCAVALLREEGAVYTVRAEGSYVGPRSAPRRRPPLKCEEVAGDLRERIRDGRLRAGERLPNEVVLAARYGVARDTVRAAINLLRDSRLVHTLPRKGTFVAD
;
A
#
# COMPACT_ATOMS: atom_id res chain seq x y z
N MET A 1 -8.81 14.33 -30.90
CA MET A 1 -8.99 13.93 -29.48
C MET A 1 -7.87 14.56 -28.67
N ARG A 2 -8.14 15.18 -27.51
CA ARG A 2 -7.09 15.85 -26.71
C ARG A 2 -6.27 14.82 -25.93
N LEU A 3 -4.96 15.07 -25.71
CA LEU A 3 -4.06 14.17 -24.97
C LEU A 3 -4.59 13.72 -23.59
N PRO A 4 -5.18 14.59 -22.74
CA PRO A 4 -5.76 14.15 -21.47
C PRO A 4 -6.89 13.12 -21.63
N GLN A 5 -7.69 13.24 -22.68
CA GLN A 5 -8.81 12.34 -22.96
C GLN A 5 -8.31 10.97 -23.42
N GLN A 6 -7.22 10.92 -24.18
CA GLN A 6 -6.58 9.67 -24.60
C GLN A 6 -6.01 8.91 -23.39
N ILE A 7 -5.33 9.61 -22.47
CA ILE A 7 -4.82 9.00 -21.24
C ILE A 7 -5.97 8.49 -20.36
N ALA A 8 -7.02 9.31 -20.18
CA ALA A 8 -8.20 8.89 -19.42
C ALA A 8 -8.91 7.69 -20.07
N ALA A 9 -9.01 7.63 -21.40
CA ALA A 9 -9.57 6.49 -22.11
C ALA A 9 -8.73 5.23 -21.92
N ARG A 10 -7.39 5.34 -21.98
CA ARG A 10 -6.49 4.22 -21.73
C ARG A 10 -6.59 3.70 -20.29
N LEU A 11 -6.58 4.59 -19.31
CA LEU A 11 -6.74 4.21 -17.91
C LEU A 11 -8.11 3.58 -17.63
N ARG A 12 -9.18 4.03 -18.30
CA ARG A 12 -10.48 3.36 -18.24
C ARG A 12 -10.45 1.95 -18.81
N ALA A 13 -9.78 1.75 -19.94
CA ALA A 13 -9.60 0.42 -20.50
C ALA A 13 -8.88 -0.49 -19.51
N ASP A 14 -7.78 0.00 -18.91
CA ASP A 14 -7.03 -0.73 -17.88
C ASP A 14 -7.89 -1.05 -16.63
N ILE A 15 -8.87 -0.21 -16.28
CA ILE A 15 -9.81 -0.50 -15.17
C ILE A 15 -10.82 -1.57 -15.58
N HIS A 16 -11.34 -1.49 -16.80
CA HIS A 16 -12.35 -2.40 -17.31
C HIS A 16 -11.80 -3.81 -17.59
N ASP A 17 -10.56 -3.90 -18.09
CA ASP A 17 -9.88 -5.17 -18.36
C ASP A 17 -9.28 -5.83 -17.11
N GLY A 18 -9.33 -5.14 -15.96
CA GLY A 18 -8.86 -5.64 -14.67
C GLY A 18 -7.37 -5.45 -14.41
N THR A 19 -6.63 -4.79 -15.31
CA THR A 19 -5.23 -4.37 -15.07
C THR A 19 -5.13 -3.44 -13.85
N LEU A 20 -6.12 -2.56 -13.66
CA LEU A 20 -6.29 -1.69 -12.50
C LEU A 20 -7.52 -2.14 -11.71
N LEU A 21 -7.28 -2.77 -10.57
CA LEU A 21 -8.36 -3.31 -9.74
C LEU A 21 -9.14 -2.19 -9.03
N PRO A 22 -10.48 -2.34 -8.86
CA PRO A 22 -11.24 -1.47 -7.97
C PRO A 22 -10.64 -1.42 -6.56
N GLY A 23 -10.47 -0.21 -6.05
CA GLY A 23 -9.80 0.07 -4.78
C GLY A 23 -8.29 0.25 -4.88
N GLN A 24 -7.65 -0.08 -6.00
CA GLN A 24 -6.20 0.07 -6.19
C GLN A 24 -5.82 1.54 -6.33
N LEU A 25 -4.59 1.88 -5.93
CA LEU A 25 -4.03 3.19 -6.21
C LEU A 25 -3.81 3.35 -7.73
N LEU A 26 -4.37 4.43 -8.29
CA LEU A 26 -4.09 4.88 -9.64
C LEU A 26 -2.60 5.28 -9.74
N PRO A 27 -1.94 5.06 -10.89
CA PRO A 27 -0.62 5.64 -11.13
C PRO A 27 -0.59 7.14 -10.81
N SER A 28 0.41 7.57 -10.03
CA SER A 28 0.59 8.97 -9.63
C SER A 28 0.80 9.88 -10.86
N GLU A 29 0.56 11.19 -10.70
CA GLU A 29 0.84 12.17 -11.76
C GLU A 29 2.26 12.04 -12.32
N PHE A 30 3.24 11.78 -11.45
CA PHE A 30 4.63 11.56 -11.84
C PHE A 30 4.80 10.30 -12.70
N GLN A 31 4.21 9.18 -12.28
CA GLN A 31 4.27 7.93 -13.07
C GLN A 31 3.53 8.07 -14.41
N LEU A 32 2.45 8.83 -14.47
CA LEU A 32 1.75 9.12 -15.73
C LEU A 32 2.60 9.99 -16.67
N VAL A 33 3.34 10.96 -16.11
CA VAL A 33 4.31 11.77 -16.85
C VAL A 33 5.40 10.87 -17.46
N GLU A 34 6.02 10.00 -16.67
CA GLU A 34 7.05 9.08 -17.15
C GLU A 34 6.49 8.09 -18.19
N ARG A 35 5.32 7.51 -17.94
CA ARG A 35 4.74 6.47 -18.79
C ARG A 35 4.27 6.98 -20.15
N TYR A 36 3.68 8.18 -20.19
CA TYR A 36 3.05 8.72 -21.40
C TYR A 36 3.85 9.85 -22.04
N GLY A 37 4.99 10.26 -21.45
CA GLY A 37 5.82 11.35 -21.98
C GLY A 37 5.10 12.71 -22.01
N VAL A 38 4.20 12.95 -21.06
CA VAL A 38 3.39 14.18 -21.01
C VAL A 38 3.81 15.10 -19.88
N CYS A 39 3.41 16.38 -19.93
CA CYS A 39 3.62 17.28 -18.80
C CYS A 39 2.66 16.97 -17.64
N ARG A 40 3.06 17.34 -16.41
CA ARG A 40 2.28 17.13 -15.19
C ARG A 40 0.86 17.69 -15.26
N HIS A 41 0.69 18.83 -15.94
CA HIS A 41 -0.63 19.44 -16.14
C HIS A 41 -1.57 18.51 -16.93
N THR A 42 -1.08 17.92 -18.02
CA THR A 42 -1.84 16.97 -18.84
C THR A 42 -2.19 15.70 -18.07
N ALA A 43 -1.24 15.15 -17.30
CA ALA A 43 -1.50 14.00 -16.41
C ALA A 43 -2.58 14.33 -15.37
N ARG A 44 -2.48 15.49 -14.71
CA ARG A 44 -3.48 15.98 -13.74
C ARG A 44 -4.86 16.15 -14.38
N CYS A 45 -4.93 16.71 -15.59
CA CYS A 45 -6.19 16.83 -16.34
C CYS A 45 -6.79 15.47 -16.66
N ALA A 46 -5.99 14.47 -17.04
CA ALA A 46 -6.48 13.12 -17.29
C ALA A 46 -7.08 12.48 -16.02
N VAL A 47 -6.40 12.62 -14.88
CA VAL A 47 -6.90 12.14 -13.57
C VAL A 47 -8.17 12.90 -13.16
N ALA A 48 -8.25 14.20 -13.44
CA ALA A 48 -9.44 15.00 -13.16
C ALA A 48 -10.67 14.52 -13.95
N LEU A 49 -10.50 14.19 -15.24
CA LEU A 49 -11.56 13.61 -16.07
C LEU A 49 -12.08 12.29 -15.48
N LEU A 50 -11.18 11.37 -15.11
CA LEU A 50 -11.57 10.12 -14.47
C LEU A 50 -12.33 10.32 -13.15
N ARG A 51 -11.98 11.38 -12.41
CA ARG A 51 -12.63 11.71 -11.14
C ARG A 51 -14.03 12.28 -11.36
N GLU A 52 -14.20 13.14 -12.36
CA GLU A 52 -15.51 13.66 -12.77
C GLU A 52 -16.44 12.55 -13.25
N GLU A 53 -15.90 11.55 -13.95
CA GLU A 53 -16.60 10.35 -14.40
C GLU A 53 -16.91 9.35 -13.26
N GLY A 54 -16.41 9.58 -12.04
CA GLY A 54 -16.58 8.67 -10.91
C GLY A 54 -15.77 7.36 -10.99
N ALA A 55 -14.87 7.25 -11.98
CA ALA A 55 -13.98 6.11 -12.16
C ALA A 55 -12.82 6.08 -11.15
N VAL A 56 -12.50 7.22 -10.52
CA VAL A 56 -11.51 7.33 -9.45
C VAL A 56 -11.95 8.32 -8.38
N TYR A 57 -11.41 8.20 -7.16
CA TYR A 57 -11.56 9.20 -6.09
C TYR A 57 -10.22 9.54 -5.45
N THR A 58 -10.06 10.78 -5.00
CA THR A 58 -8.79 11.24 -4.39
C THR A 58 -8.87 11.23 -2.87
N VAL A 59 -7.84 10.68 -2.24
CA VAL A 59 -7.61 10.74 -0.80
C VAL A 59 -6.40 11.63 -0.53
N ARG A 60 -6.57 12.61 0.37
CA ARG A 60 -5.49 13.55 0.72
C ARG A 60 -4.26 12.77 1.21
N ALA A 61 -3.09 13.16 0.72
CA ALA A 61 -1.79 12.55 1.03
C ALA A 61 -1.58 11.08 0.59
N GLU A 62 -2.58 10.43 0.00
CA GLU A 62 -2.46 9.04 -0.48
C GLU A 62 -2.48 8.94 -2.00
N GLY A 63 -3.22 9.81 -2.69
CA GLY A 63 -3.34 9.81 -4.15
C GLY A 63 -4.76 9.50 -4.62
N SER A 64 -4.89 9.05 -5.87
CA SER A 64 -6.18 8.69 -6.46
C SER A 64 -6.36 7.17 -6.44
N TYR A 65 -7.55 6.71 -6.07
CA TYR A 65 -7.93 5.29 -6.02
C TYR A 65 -8.95 4.98 -7.10
N VAL A 66 -8.87 3.78 -7.67
CA VAL A 66 -9.76 3.28 -8.72
C VAL A 66 -11.11 2.88 -8.14
N GLY A 67 -12.19 3.17 -8.87
CA GLY A 67 -13.56 2.85 -8.50
C GLY A 67 -14.26 3.99 -7.75
N PRO A 68 -15.51 3.76 -7.33
CA PRO A 68 -16.29 4.73 -6.58
C PRO A 68 -15.67 4.97 -5.20
N ARG A 69 -16.00 6.11 -4.57
CA ARG A 69 -15.55 6.44 -3.20
C ARG A 69 -15.95 5.41 -2.14
N SER A 70 -16.98 4.59 -2.43
CA SER A 70 -17.42 3.46 -1.61
C SER A 70 -16.59 2.20 -1.77
N ALA A 71 -15.73 2.11 -2.79
CA ALA A 71 -14.91 0.93 -3.03
C ALA A 71 -13.87 0.77 -1.91
N PRO A 72 -13.67 -0.47 -1.39
CA PRO A 72 -12.66 -0.73 -0.38
C PRO A 72 -11.28 -0.36 -0.93
N ARG A 73 -10.48 0.38 -0.16
CA ARG A 73 -9.10 0.75 -0.54
C ARG A 73 -8.23 -0.50 -0.57
N ARG A 74 -7.98 -1.06 -1.75
CA ARG A 74 -6.92 -2.02 -2.02
C ARG A 74 -5.60 -1.25 -2.12
N ARG A 75 -5.03 -0.89 -0.98
CA ARG A 75 -3.61 -0.54 -0.96
C ARG A 75 -2.84 -1.76 -1.50
N PRO A 76 -1.85 -1.61 -2.40
CA PRO A 76 -0.93 -2.70 -2.67
C PRO A 76 -0.40 -3.19 -1.32
N PRO A 77 -0.17 -4.51 -1.14
CA PRO A 77 0.32 -5.02 0.12
C PRO A 77 1.57 -4.22 0.44
N LEU A 78 1.45 -3.42 1.49
CA LEU A 78 2.57 -2.61 1.91
C LEU A 78 3.69 -3.62 2.21
N LYS A 79 4.95 -3.29 1.94
CA LYS A 79 6.08 -4.14 2.36
C LYS A 79 6.00 -4.52 3.86
N CYS A 80 5.23 -3.78 4.66
CA CYS A 80 4.89 -4.14 6.02
C CYS A 80 3.92 -5.31 6.17
N GLU A 81 2.98 -5.53 5.25
CA GLU A 81 2.13 -6.72 5.21
C GLU A 81 2.92 -7.98 4.87
N GLU A 82 3.89 -7.89 3.96
CA GLU A 82 4.80 -9.00 3.66
C GLU A 82 5.62 -9.38 4.90
N VAL A 83 6.25 -8.37 5.54
CA VAL A 83 6.98 -8.57 6.80
C VAL A 83 6.08 -9.12 7.91
N ALA A 84 4.86 -8.60 8.06
CA ALA A 84 3.90 -9.10 9.04
C ALA A 84 3.43 -10.52 8.71
N GLY A 85 3.28 -10.85 7.42
CA GLY A 85 2.93 -12.18 6.93
C GLY A 85 3.98 -13.22 7.31
N ASP A 86 5.25 -12.94 6.99
CA ASP A 86 6.39 -13.80 7.35
C ASP A 86 6.51 -13.96 8.87
N LEU A 87 6.47 -12.86 9.62
CA LEU A 87 6.54 -12.94 11.10
C LEU A 87 5.36 -13.71 11.69
N ARG A 88 4.15 -13.56 11.14
CA ARG A 88 2.97 -14.32 11.57
C ARG A 88 3.12 -15.81 11.28
N GLU A 89 3.65 -16.16 10.11
CA GLU A 89 3.94 -17.56 9.77
C GLU A 89 4.97 -18.16 10.73
N ARG A 90 6.04 -17.41 11.04
CA ARG A 90 7.07 -17.81 11.99
C ARG A 90 6.58 -17.94 13.44
N ILE A 91 5.54 -17.20 13.82
CA ILE A 91 4.86 -17.38 15.12
C ILE A 91 4.01 -18.66 15.09
N ARG A 92 3.26 -18.88 14.00
CA ARG A 92 2.37 -20.04 13.85
C ARG A 92 3.10 -21.37 13.74
N ASP A 93 4.22 -21.39 13.03
CA ASP A 93 5.06 -22.58 12.85
C ASP A 93 5.99 -22.85 14.05
N GLY A 94 5.96 -21.99 15.08
CA GLY A 94 6.73 -22.12 16.31
C GLY A 94 8.20 -21.71 16.22
N ARG A 95 8.65 -21.14 15.09
CA ARG A 95 10.01 -20.57 14.97
C ARG A 95 10.22 -19.33 15.84
N LEU A 96 9.15 -18.62 16.17
CA LEU A 96 9.09 -17.54 17.17
C LEU A 96 8.14 -17.99 18.27
N ARG A 97 8.67 -18.29 19.46
CA ARG A 97 7.89 -18.87 20.56
C ARG A 97 7.09 -17.79 21.30
N ALA A 98 5.97 -18.18 21.89
CA ALA A 98 5.24 -17.34 22.84
C ALA A 98 6.17 -16.78 23.92
N GLY A 99 6.05 -15.48 24.22
CA GLY A 99 6.93 -14.78 25.15
C GLY A 99 8.34 -14.48 24.63
N GLU A 100 8.72 -14.96 23.43
CA GLU A 100 10.01 -14.63 22.82
C GLU A 100 10.04 -13.17 22.38
N ARG A 101 11.20 -12.53 22.58
CA ARG A 101 11.42 -11.15 22.15
C ARG A 101 11.70 -11.10 20.65
N LEU A 102 10.90 -10.34 19.92
CA LEU A 102 11.19 -10.05 18.50
C LEU A 102 12.49 -9.25 18.37
N PRO A 103 13.26 -9.46 17.29
CA PRO A 103 14.36 -8.58 16.95
C PRO A 103 13.89 -7.12 16.87
N ASN A 104 14.77 -6.17 17.20
CA ASN A 104 14.39 -4.76 17.17
C ASN A 104 14.07 -4.27 15.74
N GLU A 105 13.38 -3.12 15.63
CA GLU A 105 12.96 -2.57 14.33
C GLU A 105 14.12 -2.41 13.34
N VAL A 106 15.32 -2.07 13.82
CA VAL A 106 16.51 -1.84 13.01
C VAL A 106 17.02 -3.14 12.39
N VAL A 107 17.09 -4.22 13.19
CA VAL A 107 17.52 -5.55 12.75
C VAL A 107 16.52 -6.14 11.76
N LEU A 108 15.23 -6.00 12.03
CA LEU A 108 14.19 -6.44 11.10
C LEU A 108 14.26 -5.64 9.79
N ALA A 109 14.45 -4.32 9.85
CA ALA A 109 14.54 -3.47 8.66
C ALA A 109 15.69 -3.91 7.75
N ALA A 110 16.86 -4.17 8.35
CA ALA A 110 18.02 -4.70 7.63
C ALA A 110 17.74 -6.09 7.04
N ARG A 111 17.10 -7.00 7.80
CA ARG A 111 16.81 -8.37 7.35
C ARG A 111 15.87 -8.41 6.15
N TYR A 112 14.82 -7.59 6.15
CA TYR A 112 13.81 -7.57 5.09
C TYR A 112 14.13 -6.56 3.98
N GLY A 113 15.22 -5.78 4.11
CA GLY A 113 15.57 -4.74 3.13
C GLY A 113 14.53 -3.62 3.03
N VAL A 114 13.88 -3.27 4.14
CA VAL A 114 12.80 -2.27 4.20
C VAL A 114 13.16 -1.10 5.12
N ALA A 115 12.42 0.01 5.01
CA ALA A 115 12.58 1.12 5.94
C ALA A 115 12.10 0.77 7.35
N ARG A 116 12.65 1.43 8.37
CA ARG A 116 12.27 1.22 9.78
C ARG A 116 10.79 1.47 10.05
N ASP A 117 10.20 2.49 9.42
CA ASP A 117 8.76 2.78 9.56
C ASP A 117 7.89 1.68 8.94
N THR A 118 8.38 0.99 7.91
CA THR A 118 7.71 -0.19 7.33
C THR A 118 7.68 -1.34 8.34
N VAL A 119 8.78 -1.61 9.03
CA VAL A 119 8.80 -2.60 10.11
C VAL A 119 7.88 -2.21 11.26
N ARG A 120 7.88 -0.94 11.67
CA ARG A 120 6.98 -0.46 12.73
C ARG A 120 5.52 -0.67 12.35
N ALA A 121 5.15 -0.39 11.09
CA ALA A 121 3.83 -0.68 10.57
C ALA A 121 3.53 -2.19 10.60
N ALA A 122 4.49 -3.06 10.29
CA ALA A 122 4.32 -4.52 10.35
C ALA A 122 4.07 -5.01 11.78
N ILE A 123 4.85 -4.51 12.74
CA ILE A 123 4.67 -4.83 14.17
C ILE A 123 3.31 -4.34 14.66
N ASN A 124 2.84 -3.17 14.22
CA ASN A 124 1.50 -2.68 14.56
C ASN A 124 0.41 -3.64 14.03
N LEU A 125 0.52 -4.13 12.79
CA LEU A 125 -0.43 -5.10 12.24
C LEU A 125 -0.47 -6.41 13.06
N LEU A 126 0.69 -6.90 13.50
CA LEU A 126 0.78 -8.07 14.37
C LEU A 126 0.16 -7.81 15.75
N ARG A 127 0.37 -6.61 16.30
CA ARG A 127 -0.21 -6.20 17.59
C ARG A 127 -1.73 -6.09 17.51
N ASP A 128 -2.25 -5.50 16.44
CA ASP A 128 -3.70 -5.39 16.20
C ASP A 128 -4.34 -6.78 16.04
N SER A 129 -3.57 -7.74 15.49
CA SER A 129 -3.95 -9.16 15.42
C SER A 129 -3.71 -9.94 16.73
N ARG A 130 -3.27 -9.28 17.82
CA ARG A 130 -2.91 -9.88 19.12
C ARG A 130 -1.83 -10.97 19.06
N LEU A 131 -0.97 -10.95 18.05
CA LEU A 131 0.14 -11.90 17.91
C LEU A 131 1.40 -11.45 18.65
N VAL A 132 1.49 -10.15 18.97
CA VAL A 132 2.61 -9.57 19.71
C VAL A 132 2.11 -8.48 20.66
N HIS A 133 2.87 -8.22 21.71
CA HIS A 133 2.68 -7.10 22.63
C HIS A 133 3.98 -6.31 22.80
N THR A 134 3.87 -4.99 22.91
CA THR A 134 5.03 -4.10 23.07
C THR A 134 5.09 -3.59 24.50
N LEU A 135 6.19 -3.89 25.18
CA LEU A 135 6.48 -3.36 26.52
C LEU A 135 7.38 -2.12 26.39
N PRO A 136 6.97 -0.98 26.98
CA PRO A 136 7.79 0.24 26.97
C PRO A 136 9.21 -0.04 27.46
N ARG A 137 10.22 0.43 26.72
CA ARG A 137 11.66 0.24 27.01
C ARG A 137 12.18 -1.21 27.04
N LYS A 138 11.31 -2.23 26.91
CA LYS A 138 11.69 -3.66 26.92
C LYS A 138 11.63 -4.31 25.55
N GLY A 139 10.84 -3.78 24.62
CA GLY A 139 10.75 -4.26 23.23
C GLY A 139 9.41 -4.94 22.92
N THR A 140 9.35 -5.64 21.80
CA THR A 140 8.16 -6.37 21.33
C THR A 140 8.33 -7.86 21.58
N PHE A 141 7.30 -8.51 22.08
CA PHE A 141 7.29 -9.92 22.45
C PHE A 141 6.12 -10.63 21.78
N VAL A 142 6.29 -11.90 21.41
CA VAL A 142 5.22 -12.76 20.87
C VAL A 142 4.19 -12.99 21.97
N ALA A 143 2.91 -12.87 21.62
CA ALA A 143 1.80 -13.17 22.52
C ALA A 143 1.67 -14.69 22.74
N ASP A 144 1.07 -15.07 23.87
CA ASP A 144 0.77 -16.46 24.24
C ASP A 144 -0.46 -16.99 23.47
#